data_AF-A0A132NLJ5-F1
#
_entry.id   AF-A0A132NLJ5-F1
#
_cell.length_a   1.000
_cell.length_b   1.000
_cell.length_c   1.000
_cell.angle_alpha   90.00
_cell.angle_beta   90.00
_cell.angle_gamma   90.00
#
_symmetry.space_group_name_H-M   'P 1'
#
loop_
_entity.id
_entity.type
_entity.pdbx_description
1 polymer ?
#
loop_
_entity_poly.entity_id
_entity_poly.type
_entity_poly.pdbx_seq_one_letter_code
_entity_poly.pdbx_strand_id
1 'polypeptide(L)'
;LDRAELAGTGRAEPREPAGRAEKEWPGPEALLAEGLSARGDFSLRDARVRGEVRLTSAQVGGSLILSRASLENPDGWALQADRSVIGSGFFARHGFHARGALVLRDARIDGPVILSGGRIEAPDGRAFNASGINTTGGFFARDAFSCTGELRLSSAQIGGPLDLATARLSCGNGGNALEATGAAVEGDIRAAGLTATGTVDLSTIRVSGHLRMTSARLRDAAT
;
A
#
# COMPACT_ATOMS: atom_id res chain seq x y z
N LEU A 1 -45.75 -36.31 23.73
CA LEU A 1 -45.31 -36.98 22.48
C LEU A 1 -45.99 -36.24 21.32
N ASP A 2 -45.76 -34.95 21.10
CA ASP A 2 -44.49 -34.27 20.75
C ASP A 2 -43.84 -34.86 19.50
N ARG A 3 -44.09 -34.22 18.34
CA ARG A 3 -43.23 -34.27 17.14
C ARG A 3 -43.58 -33.15 16.15
N ALA A 4 -42.89 -32.04 16.40
CA ALA A 4 -42.54 -30.88 15.58
C ALA A 4 -42.83 -30.91 14.06
N GLU A 5 -43.63 -29.93 13.62
CA GLU A 5 -43.51 -29.28 12.31
C GLU A 5 -42.36 -28.27 12.35
N LEU A 6 -41.35 -28.44 11.50
CA LEU A 6 -40.31 -27.44 11.27
C LEU A 6 -40.69 -26.61 10.04
N ALA A 7 -41.47 -25.56 10.26
CA ALA A 7 -41.64 -24.48 9.28
C ALA A 7 -40.36 -23.62 9.26
N GLY A 8 -39.62 -23.69 8.15
CA GLY A 8 -38.48 -22.83 7.88
C GLY A 8 -38.94 -21.38 7.79
N THR A 9 -38.63 -20.59 8.81
CA THR A 9 -38.79 -19.13 8.79
C THR A 9 -37.66 -18.56 7.92
N GLY A 10 -37.96 -18.30 6.66
CA GLY A 10 -37.10 -17.51 5.78
C GLY A 10 -37.03 -16.08 6.30
N ARG A 11 -36.04 -15.80 7.17
CA ARG A 11 -35.65 -14.43 7.49
C ARG A 11 -35.05 -13.83 6.23
N ALA A 12 -35.75 -12.83 5.68
CA ALA A 12 -35.20 -11.96 4.65
C ALA A 12 -33.95 -11.26 5.22
N GLU A 13 -32.79 -11.59 4.67
CA GLU A 13 -31.55 -10.89 4.99
C GLU A 13 -31.65 -9.42 4.53
N PRO A 14 -31.10 -8.47 5.30
CA PRO A 14 -31.05 -7.07 4.88
C PRO A 14 -30.17 -6.97 3.64
N ARG A 15 -30.74 -6.50 2.53
CA ARG A 15 -29.97 -6.12 1.33
C ARG A 15 -28.96 -5.06 1.72
N GLU A 16 -27.68 -5.41 1.67
CA GLU A 16 -26.57 -4.46 1.75
C GLU A 16 -26.78 -3.34 0.71
N PRO A 17 -26.51 -2.07 1.08
CA PRO A 17 -26.61 -0.98 0.13
C PRO A 17 -25.61 -1.21 -1.00
N ALA A 18 -26.09 -1.07 -2.24
CA ALA A 18 -25.33 -1.28 -3.48
C ALA A 18 -23.93 -0.66 -3.40
N GLY A 19 -22.94 -1.53 -3.18
CA GLY A 19 -21.53 -1.16 -3.18
C GLY A 19 -21.20 -0.47 -4.50
N ARG A 20 -20.64 0.73 -4.41
CA ARG A 20 -20.04 1.43 -5.54
C ARG A 20 -19.10 0.44 -6.23
N ALA A 21 -19.48 0.00 -7.43
CA ALA A 21 -18.76 -1.04 -8.17
C ALA A 21 -17.26 -0.77 -8.09
N GLU A 22 -16.50 -1.77 -7.61
CA GLU A 22 -15.05 -1.76 -7.63
C GLU A 22 -14.66 -1.59 -9.10
N LYS A 23 -14.21 -0.39 -9.47
CA LYS A 23 -14.02 0.01 -10.86
C LYS A 23 -12.97 -0.92 -11.47
N GLU A 24 -13.39 -1.87 -12.30
CA GLU A 24 -12.50 -2.64 -13.17
C GLU A 24 -11.69 -1.65 -14.00
N TRP A 25 -10.36 -1.81 -13.99
CA TRP A 25 -9.44 -0.74 -14.32
C TRP A 25 -8.64 -1.01 -15.61
N PRO A 26 -9.21 -0.80 -16.81
CA PRO A 26 -8.48 -0.96 -18.07
C PRO A 26 -7.64 0.29 -18.36
N GLY A 27 -6.35 0.26 -18.03
CA GLY A 27 -5.32 1.04 -18.73
C GLY A 27 -4.58 0.13 -19.71
N PRO A 28 -3.91 0.63 -20.77
CA PRO A 28 -3.05 -0.22 -21.58
C PRO A 28 -1.89 -0.72 -20.71
N GLU A 29 -1.72 -2.04 -20.66
CA GLU A 29 -0.57 -2.67 -20.03
C GLU A 29 0.69 -2.28 -20.83
N ALA A 30 1.59 -1.52 -20.20
CA ALA A 30 2.88 -1.18 -20.79
C ALA A 30 3.85 -2.36 -20.70
N LEU A 31 3.70 -3.16 -19.64
CA LEU A 31 4.43 -4.39 -19.44
C LEU A 31 3.53 -5.41 -18.73
N LEU A 32 3.18 -6.47 -19.46
CA LEU A 32 2.53 -7.66 -18.90
C LEU A 32 3.60 -8.70 -18.56
N ALA A 33 3.84 -8.90 -17.27
CA ALA A 33 4.82 -9.84 -16.74
C ALA A 33 4.24 -10.62 -15.54
N GLU A 34 2.97 -11.01 -15.66
CA GLU A 34 2.29 -11.87 -14.69
C GLU A 34 2.98 -13.23 -14.58
N GLY A 35 3.24 -13.68 -13.36
CA GLY A 35 3.93 -14.94 -13.10
C GLY A 35 5.41 -14.96 -13.52
N LEU A 36 6.00 -13.81 -13.86
CA LEU A 36 7.42 -13.70 -14.21
C LEU A 36 8.30 -14.38 -13.16
N SER A 37 9.30 -15.15 -13.59
CA SER A 37 10.38 -15.64 -12.73
C SER A 37 11.71 -15.03 -13.16
N ALA A 38 12.30 -14.20 -12.31
CA ALA A 38 13.62 -13.61 -12.50
C ALA A 38 14.53 -14.05 -11.35
N ARG A 39 15.67 -14.67 -11.65
CA ARG A 39 16.62 -15.11 -10.61
C ARG A 39 17.28 -13.93 -9.89
N GLY A 40 17.53 -12.84 -10.61
CA GLY A 40 18.16 -11.64 -10.09
C GLY A 40 17.14 -10.53 -9.82
N ASP A 41 17.59 -9.28 -9.98
CA ASP A 41 16.75 -8.11 -9.82
C ASP A 41 15.79 -7.93 -11.00
N PHE A 42 14.61 -7.37 -10.71
CA PHE A 42 13.77 -6.72 -11.70
C PHE A 42 13.91 -5.21 -11.53
N SER A 43 14.46 -4.53 -12.53
CA SER A 43 14.83 -3.12 -12.42
C SER A 43 14.19 -2.26 -13.50
N LEU A 44 13.37 -1.31 -13.05
CA LEU A 44 12.91 -0.14 -13.82
C LEU A 44 13.60 1.15 -13.35
N ARG A 45 14.79 1.03 -12.77
CA ARG A 45 15.61 2.18 -12.39
C ARG A 45 15.75 3.16 -13.55
N ASP A 46 15.52 4.44 -13.29
CA ASP A 46 15.56 5.53 -14.29
C ASP A 46 14.54 5.39 -15.44
N ALA A 47 13.63 4.41 -15.39
CA ALA A 47 12.67 4.18 -16.46
C ALA A 47 11.53 5.21 -16.45
N ARG A 48 10.94 5.43 -17.62
CA ARG A 48 9.68 6.15 -17.78
C ARG A 48 8.67 5.21 -18.42
N VAL A 49 7.61 4.89 -17.70
CA VAL A 49 6.56 3.97 -18.15
C VAL A 49 5.24 4.72 -18.23
N ARG A 50 4.53 4.56 -19.34
CA ARG A 50 3.16 5.05 -19.53
C ARG A 50 2.25 3.87 -19.73
N GLY A 51 1.29 3.66 -18.83
CA GLY A 51 0.49 2.45 -18.72
C GLY A 51 0.91 1.56 -17.54
N GLU A 52 0.22 0.44 -17.37
CA GLU A 52 0.39 -0.46 -16.23
C GLU A 52 1.66 -1.33 -16.37
N VAL A 53 2.41 -1.48 -15.28
CA VAL A 53 3.37 -2.58 -15.09
C VAL A 53 2.70 -3.67 -14.27
N ARG A 54 2.40 -4.82 -14.88
CA ARG A 54 1.81 -5.97 -14.19
C ARG A 54 2.85 -7.04 -13.88
N LEU A 55 3.03 -7.28 -12.58
CA LEU A 55 3.92 -8.26 -11.94
C LEU A 55 3.15 -9.15 -10.95
N THR A 56 1.85 -9.31 -11.16
CA THR A 56 1.02 -10.20 -10.34
C THR A 56 1.64 -11.59 -10.25
N SER A 57 1.77 -12.13 -9.03
CA SER A 57 2.38 -13.43 -8.75
C SER A 57 3.82 -13.59 -9.25
N ALA A 58 4.55 -12.50 -9.55
CA ALA A 58 5.93 -12.57 -10.00
C ALA A 58 6.88 -13.05 -8.88
N GLN A 59 7.92 -13.78 -9.26
CA GLN A 59 9.02 -14.23 -8.41
C GLN A 59 10.31 -13.53 -8.84
N VAL A 60 10.78 -12.59 -8.03
CA VAL A 60 12.03 -11.88 -8.24
C VAL A 60 13.00 -12.32 -7.15
N GLY A 61 14.02 -13.11 -7.51
CA GLY A 61 14.99 -13.65 -6.56
C GLY A 61 15.88 -12.58 -5.93
N GLY A 62 16.07 -11.45 -6.62
CA GLY A 62 16.71 -10.26 -6.09
C GLY A 62 15.70 -9.19 -5.65
N SER A 63 15.97 -7.96 -6.04
CA SER A 63 15.21 -6.77 -5.67
C SER A 63 14.26 -6.30 -6.77
N LEU A 64 13.13 -5.69 -6.37
CA LEU A 64 12.29 -4.90 -7.26
C LEU A 64 12.71 -3.43 -7.16
N ILE A 65 13.34 -2.90 -8.21
CA ILE A 65 14.00 -1.58 -8.20
C ILE A 65 13.24 -0.60 -9.10
N LEU A 66 12.67 0.44 -8.50
CA LEU A 66 11.97 1.55 -9.15
C LEU A 66 12.64 2.90 -8.85
N SER A 67 13.89 2.90 -8.38
CA SER A 67 14.58 4.13 -7.97
C SER A 67 14.71 5.09 -9.16
N ARG A 68 14.34 6.36 -8.96
CA ARG A 68 14.25 7.40 -10.01
C ARG A 68 13.29 7.10 -11.18
N ALA A 69 12.44 6.07 -11.07
CA ALA A 69 11.47 5.77 -12.12
C ALA A 69 10.30 6.77 -12.12
N SER A 70 9.68 6.96 -13.28
CA SER A 70 8.41 7.67 -13.46
C SER A 70 7.40 6.71 -14.07
N LEU A 71 6.35 6.38 -13.31
CA LEU A 71 5.26 5.52 -13.76
C LEU A 71 3.98 6.36 -13.91
N GLU A 72 3.39 6.39 -15.09
CA GLU A 72 2.24 7.24 -15.42
C GLU A 72 1.06 6.39 -15.89
N ASN A 73 0.08 6.21 -15.01
CA ASN A 73 -1.25 5.66 -15.26
C ASN A 73 -2.27 6.32 -14.30
N PRO A 74 -2.54 7.64 -14.44
CA PRO A 74 -3.19 8.48 -13.41
C PRO A 74 -4.60 8.00 -13.03
N ASP A 75 -5.33 7.49 -14.01
CA ASP A 75 -6.57 6.77 -13.81
C ASP A 75 -6.24 5.29 -13.84
N GLY A 76 -5.51 4.75 -12.86
CA GLY A 76 -5.27 3.29 -12.78
C GLY A 76 -4.11 2.84 -11.94
N TRP A 77 -3.73 1.57 -12.14
CA TRP A 77 -2.58 0.97 -11.51
C TRP A 77 -1.34 1.30 -12.32
N ALA A 78 -0.43 2.07 -11.74
CA ALA A 78 0.90 2.29 -12.30
C ALA A 78 1.77 1.03 -12.14
N LEU A 79 1.55 0.29 -11.05
CA LEU A 79 2.18 -1.00 -10.76
C LEU A 79 1.17 -1.92 -10.07
N GLN A 80 1.01 -3.13 -10.58
CA GLN A 80 0.32 -4.22 -9.91
C GLN A 80 1.31 -5.35 -9.63
N ALA A 81 1.63 -5.61 -8.37
CA ALA A 81 2.55 -6.65 -7.92
C ALA A 81 1.94 -7.50 -6.80
N ASP A 82 0.62 -7.71 -6.86
CA ASP A 82 -0.13 -8.56 -5.93
C ASP A 82 0.50 -9.95 -5.85
N ARG A 83 0.64 -10.49 -4.62
CA ARG A 83 1.16 -11.84 -4.33
C ARG A 83 2.56 -12.11 -4.91
N SER A 84 3.32 -11.07 -5.23
CA SER A 84 4.70 -11.24 -5.69
C SER A 84 5.61 -11.69 -4.54
N VAL A 85 6.68 -12.41 -4.90
CA VAL A 85 7.76 -12.79 -3.98
C VAL A 85 9.02 -12.07 -4.43
N ILE A 86 9.57 -11.23 -3.55
CA ILE A 86 10.78 -10.45 -3.79
C ILE A 86 11.83 -10.90 -2.77
N GLY A 87 12.89 -11.58 -3.22
CA GLY A 87 13.89 -12.22 -2.36
C GLY A 87 14.86 -11.24 -1.68
N SER A 88 14.72 -9.95 -1.94
CA SER A 88 15.48 -8.89 -1.28
C SER A 88 14.56 -7.72 -0.94
N GLY A 89 14.76 -6.52 -1.50
CA GLY A 89 13.98 -5.34 -1.14
C GLY A 89 13.14 -4.78 -2.29
N PHE A 90 12.17 -3.95 -1.92
CA PHE A 90 11.44 -3.07 -2.83
C PHE A 90 11.98 -1.65 -2.71
N PHE A 91 12.49 -1.07 -3.80
CA PHE A 91 13.20 0.20 -3.78
C PHE A 91 12.62 1.23 -4.75
N ALA A 92 11.70 2.07 -4.26
CA ALA A 92 11.10 3.19 -4.96
C ALA A 92 11.55 4.53 -4.32
N ARG A 93 12.85 4.81 -4.40
CA ARG A 93 13.53 5.90 -3.69
C ARG A 93 14.20 6.90 -4.64
N HIS A 94 14.65 8.02 -4.06
CA HIS A 94 15.47 9.03 -4.73
C HIS A 94 14.78 9.59 -5.99
N GLY A 95 13.68 10.34 -5.85
CA GLY A 95 13.01 10.95 -7.00
C GLY A 95 12.14 9.98 -7.82
N PHE A 96 11.76 8.84 -7.24
CA PHE A 96 10.68 8.01 -7.78
C PHE A 96 9.37 8.80 -7.80
N HIS A 97 8.65 8.71 -8.92
CA HIS A 97 7.34 9.32 -9.09
C HIS A 97 6.35 8.32 -9.70
N ALA A 98 5.17 8.20 -9.11
CA ALA A 98 4.06 7.48 -9.69
C ALA A 98 2.81 8.35 -9.73
N ARG A 99 2.16 8.41 -10.89
CA ARG A 99 0.77 8.84 -11.03
C ARG A 99 -0.06 7.62 -11.35
N GLY A 100 -1.03 7.32 -10.50
CA GLY A 100 -1.67 6.01 -10.44
C GLY A 100 -1.23 5.23 -9.21
N ALA A 101 -2.04 4.23 -8.86
CA ALA A 101 -1.84 3.43 -7.66
C ALA A 101 -0.71 2.40 -7.83
N LEU A 102 -0.01 2.12 -6.74
CA LEU A 102 0.92 1.01 -6.61
C LEU A 102 0.29 -0.04 -5.69
N VAL A 103 0.15 -1.26 -6.18
CA VAL A 103 -0.55 -2.34 -5.48
C VAL A 103 0.41 -3.49 -5.23
N LEU A 104 0.62 -3.84 -3.96
CA LEU A 104 1.49 -4.92 -3.48
C LEU A 104 0.73 -5.79 -2.45
N ARG A 105 -0.55 -6.08 -2.68
CA ARG A 105 -1.34 -6.85 -1.69
C ARG A 105 -0.77 -8.25 -1.56
N ASP A 106 -0.70 -8.73 -0.33
CA ASP A 106 -0.21 -10.07 0.02
C ASP A 106 1.18 -10.40 -0.57
N ALA A 107 1.96 -9.38 -0.94
CA ALA A 107 3.33 -9.57 -1.42
C ALA A 107 4.24 -10.01 -0.27
N ARG A 108 5.21 -10.87 -0.57
CA ARG A 108 6.26 -11.26 0.37
C ARG A 108 7.59 -10.67 -0.06
N ILE A 109 8.25 -9.98 0.85
CA ILE A 109 9.51 -9.27 0.60
C ILE A 109 10.52 -9.69 1.67
N ASP A 110 11.55 -10.41 1.29
CA ASP A 110 12.60 -10.89 2.21
C ASP A 110 13.65 -9.78 2.48
N GLY A 111 13.19 -8.55 2.69
CA GLY A 111 14.01 -7.35 2.90
C GLY A 111 13.13 -6.11 3.03
N PRO A 112 13.69 -4.88 2.99
CA PRO A 112 12.94 -3.66 3.29
C PRO A 112 12.08 -3.17 2.12
N VAL A 113 11.03 -2.42 2.46
CA VAL A 113 10.28 -1.56 1.53
C VAL A 113 10.77 -0.12 1.71
N ILE A 114 11.33 0.49 0.66
CA ILE A 114 11.86 1.85 0.72
C ILE A 114 11.16 2.74 -0.31
N LEU A 115 10.40 3.70 0.19
CA LEU A 115 9.72 4.77 -0.54
C LEU A 115 10.35 6.16 -0.31
N SER A 116 11.46 6.22 0.44
CA SER A 116 12.12 7.48 0.84
C SER A 116 12.31 8.49 -0.29
N GLY A 117 11.78 9.70 -0.10
CA GLY A 117 11.85 10.79 -1.08
C GLY A 117 11.06 10.55 -2.38
N GLY A 118 10.15 9.58 -2.39
CA GLY A 118 9.24 9.31 -3.50
C GLY A 118 7.97 10.17 -3.47
N ARG A 119 7.25 10.20 -4.59
CA ARG A 119 5.96 10.86 -4.75
C ARG A 119 4.97 9.93 -5.43
N ILE A 120 3.85 9.64 -4.77
CA ILE A 120 2.78 8.79 -5.30
C ILE A 120 1.47 9.60 -5.31
N GLU A 121 0.82 9.67 -6.46
CA GLU A 121 -0.38 10.47 -6.68
C GLU A 121 -1.50 9.60 -7.28
N ALA A 122 -2.51 9.30 -6.46
CA ALA A 122 -3.78 8.72 -6.86
C ALA A 122 -4.91 9.27 -5.94
N PRO A 123 -5.31 10.55 -6.12
CA PRO A 123 -6.12 11.29 -5.15
C PRO A 123 -7.47 10.66 -4.80
N ASP A 124 -8.07 9.94 -5.75
CA ASP A 124 -9.39 9.33 -5.60
C ASP A 124 -9.35 7.88 -5.10
N GLY A 125 -8.18 7.36 -4.75
CA GLY A 125 -8.00 5.94 -4.43
C GLY A 125 -6.91 5.62 -3.42
N ARG A 126 -6.55 4.33 -3.40
CA ARG A 126 -5.47 3.78 -2.57
C ARG A 126 -4.17 3.94 -3.32
N ALA A 127 -3.50 5.08 -3.12
CA ALA A 127 -2.29 5.44 -3.84
C ALA A 127 -1.17 4.40 -3.66
N PHE A 128 -1.01 3.88 -2.44
CA PHE A 128 -0.14 2.75 -2.19
C PHE A 128 -0.89 1.72 -1.34
N ASN A 129 -1.20 0.58 -1.95
CA ASN A 129 -1.94 -0.49 -1.29
C ASN A 129 -1.03 -1.70 -1.05
N ALA A 130 -0.59 -1.86 0.18
CA ALA A 130 0.17 -3.02 0.65
C ALA A 130 -0.57 -3.74 1.78
N SER A 131 -1.89 -3.87 1.66
CA SER A 131 -2.67 -4.72 2.56
C SER A 131 -2.12 -6.15 2.58
N GLY A 132 -1.95 -6.72 3.78
CA GLY A 132 -1.46 -8.09 3.95
C GLY A 132 0.00 -8.31 3.56
N ILE A 133 0.77 -7.26 3.22
CA ILE A 133 2.19 -7.40 2.89
C ILE A 133 2.96 -8.07 4.04
N ASN A 134 3.90 -8.95 3.71
CA ASN A 134 4.85 -9.50 4.65
C ASN A 134 6.27 -9.10 4.23
N THR A 135 6.89 -8.21 5.00
CA THR A 135 8.26 -7.75 4.79
C THR A 135 9.12 -8.17 5.97
N THR A 136 10.24 -8.86 5.75
CA THR A 136 11.18 -9.19 6.85
C THR A 136 11.97 -7.97 7.30
N GLY A 137 12.08 -6.96 6.44
CA GLY A 137 12.70 -5.67 6.77
C GLY A 137 11.70 -4.60 7.21
N GLY A 138 12.23 -3.41 7.50
CA GLY A 138 11.41 -2.24 7.80
C GLY A 138 10.72 -1.63 6.58
N PHE A 139 9.72 -0.78 6.85
CA PHE A 139 9.01 0.01 5.87
C PHE A 139 9.40 1.48 6.03
N PHE A 140 10.02 2.07 5.02
CA PHE A 140 10.62 3.40 5.08
C PHE A 140 10.01 4.35 4.06
N ALA A 141 9.13 5.23 4.52
CA ALA A 141 8.48 6.28 3.75
C ALA A 141 8.80 7.64 4.40
N ARG A 142 10.09 7.99 4.42
CA ARG A 142 10.65 9.20 5.04
C ARG A 142 11.27 10.14 4.00
N ASP A 143 12.08 11.09 4.45
CA ASP A 143 12.87 11.98 3.59
C ASP A 143 11.99 12.77 2.62
N ALA A 144 10.95 13.43 3.16
CA ALA A 144 9.96 14.19 2.39
C ALA A 144 9.12 13.36 1.39
N PHE A 145 8.98 12.05 1.61
CA PHE A 145 8.00 11.22 0.90
C PHE A 145 6.60 11.86 0.89
N SER A 146 5.92 11.82 -0.26
CA SER A 146 4.57 12.36 -0.42
C SER A 146 3.62 11.32 -1.03
N CYS A 147 2.44 11.20 -0.43
CA CYS A 147 1.36 10.35 -0.88
C CYS A 147 0.07 11.16 -0.94
N THR A 148 -0.49 11.27 -2.14
CA THR A 148 -1.81 11.87 -2.37
C THR A 148 -2.78 10.75 -2.76
N GLY A 149 -3.77 10.52 -1.92
CA GLY A 149 -4.51 9.26 -1.83
C GLY A 149 -4.11 8.47 -0.59
N GLU A 150 -4.81 7.37 -0.32
CA GLU A 150 -4.62 6.57 0.89
C GLU A 150 -3.33 5.72 0.80
N LEU A 151 -2.50 5.78 1.86
CA LEU A 151 -1.45 4.81 2.13
C LEU A 151 -2.04 3.68 2.99
N ARG A 152 -2.23 2.50 2.39
CA ARG A 152 -2.85 1.35 3.05
C ARG A 152 -1.83 0.26 3.40
N LEU A 153 -1.77 -0.06 4.68
CA LEU A 153 -0.97 -1.08 5.33
C LEU A 153 -1.84 -2.02 6.20
N SER A 154 -3.14 -2.14 5.92
CA SER A 154 -4.05 -3.01 6.69
C SER A 154 -3.51 -4.43 6.79
N SER A 155 -3.46 -4.99 8.00
CA SER A 155 -2.94 -6.34 8.27
C SER A 155 -1.50 -6.60 7.82
N ALA A 156 -0.72 -5.56 7.49
CA ALA A 156 0.69 -5.69 7.11
C ALA A 156 1.52 -6.29 8.25
N GLN A 157 2.43 -7.21 7.93
CA GLN A 157 3.46 -7.73 8.83
C GLN A 157 4.80 -7.10 8.43
N ILE A 158 5.34 -6.26 9.31
CA ILE A 158 6.59 -5.53 9.08
C ILE A 158 7.61 -6.00 10.10
N GLY A 159 8.61 -6.78 9.66
CA GLY A 159 9.68 -7.37 10.49
C GLY A 159 10.72 -6.36 11.01
N GLY A 160 10.50 -5.07 10.77
CA GLY A 160 11.37 -3.99 11.23
C GLY A 160 10.57 -2.72 11.54
N PRO A 161 11.24 -1.55 11.62
CA PRO A 161 10.56 -0.30 11.94
C PRO A 161 9.64 0.16 10.79
N LEU A 162 8.57 0.85 11.15
CA LEU A 162 7.77 1.68 10.23
C LEU A 162 8.19 3.13 10.40
N ASP A 163 8.83 3.70 9.39
CA ASP A 163 9.39 5.05 9.43
C ASP A 163 8.69 5.97 8.42
N LEU A 164 7.90 6.88 8.96
CA LEU A 164 7.12 7.92 8.30
C LEU A 164 7.65 9.32 8.66
N ALA A 165 8.90 9.42 9.15
CA ALA A 165 9.45 10.71 9.55
C ALA A 165 9.46 11.69 8.38
N THR A 166 8.95 12.91 8.61
CA THR A 166 8.81 13.99 7.62
C THR A 166 7.92 13.68 6.40
N ALA A 167 7.16 12.57 6.44
CA ALA A 167 6.24 12.22 5.36
C ALA A 167 5.07 13.20 5.25
N ARG A 168 4.51 13.30 4.04
CA ARG A 168 3.31 14.08 3.75
C ARG A 168 2.24 13.15 3.19
N LEU A 169 1.22 12.87 3.97
CA LEU A 169 0.11 12.01 3.60
C LEU A 169 -1.14 12.89 3.45
N SER A 170 -1.89 12.71 2.37
CA SER A 170 -3.08 13.50 2.13
C SER A 170 -4.13 12.66 1.43
N CYS A 171 -5.35 12.65 1.97
CA CYS A 171 -6.50 12.01 1.36
C CYS A 171 -7.57 13.09 1.12
N GLY A 172 -7.89 13.36 -0.15
CA GLY A 172 -8.72 14.51 -0.54
C GLY A 172 -10.22 14.31 -0.36
N ASN A 173 -10.66 13.11 0.05
CA ASN A 173 -12.06 12.69 0.00
C ASN A 173 -12.68 12.40 1.39
N GLY A 174 -12.08 12.88 2.49
CA GLY A 174 -12.58 12.57 3.83
C GLY A 174 -12.14 11.21 4.39
N GLY A 175 -11.37 10.44 3.61
CA GLY A 175 -10.90 9.11 3.99
C GLY A 175 -9.61 9.09 4.80
N ASN A 176 -9.05 7.89 4.92
CA ASN A 176 -7.80 7.67 5.63
C ASN A 176 -6.61 8.16 4.79
N ALA A 177 -5.73 8.95 5.39
CA ALA A 177 -4.41 9.28 4.83
C ALA A 177 -3.41 8.14 5.07
N LEU A 178 -3.50 7.51 6.24
CA LEU A 178 -2.82 6.25 6.57
C LEU A 178 -3.86 5.29 7.15
N GLU A 179 -3.92 4.09 6.59
CA GLU A 179 -4.74 2.99 7.08
C GLU A 179 -3.82 1.83 7.46
N ALA A 180 -3.62 1.59 8.76
CA ALA A 180 -2.75 0.53 9.27
C ALA A 180 -3.50 -0.41 10.22
N THR A 181 -4.82 -0.55 10.07
CA THR A 181 -5.63 -1.40 10.94
C THR A 181 -5.11 -2.84 10.94
N GLY A 182 -4.84 -3.37 12.15
CA GLY A 182 -4.41 -4.75 12.35
C GLY A 182 -2.98 -5.06 11.88
N ALA A 183 -2.21 -4.04 11.49
CA ALA A 183 -0.80 -4.23 11.15
C ALA A 183 0.01 -4.67 12.38
N ALA A 184 1.12 -5.37 12.15
CA ALA A 184 2.11 -5.71 13.16
C ALA A 184 3.47 -5.17 12.73
N VAL A 185 4.12 -4.42 13.64
CA VAL A 185 5.43 -3.82 13.42
C VAL A 185 6.39 -4.37 14.47
N GLU A 186 7.37 -5.14 14.01
CA GLU A 186 8.49 -5.65 14.82
C GLU A 186 9.59 -4.59 14.93
N GLY A 187 9.24 -3.45 15.52
CA GLY A 187 10.16 -2.34 15.75
C GLY A 187 9.43 -1.08 16.20
N ASP A 188 10.10 0.05 16.05
CA ASP A 188 9.51 1.37 16.32
C ASP A 188 8.61 1.81 15.16
N ILE A 189 7.53 2.52 15.50
CA ILE A 189 6.85 3.42 14.55
C ILE A 189 7.39 4.83 14.77
N ARG A 190 8.01 5.41 13.74
CA ARG A 190 8.58 6.75 13.77
C ARG A 190 7.81 7.65 12.82
N ALA A 191 7.19 8.69 13.34
CA ALA A 191 6.40 9.66 12.59
C ALA A 191 6.79 11.10 12.98
N ALA A 192 8.08 11.31 13.29
CA ALA A 192 8.57 12.63 13.67
C ALA A 192 8.38 13.62 12.51
N GLY A 193 7.68 14.73 12.75
CA GLY A 193 7.37 15.71 11.72
C GLY A 193 6.44 15.22 10.61
N LEU A 194 5.74 14.10 10.78
CA LEU A 194 4.70 13.63 9.86
C LEU A 194 3.63 14.71 9.67
N THR A 195 3.20 14.94 8.44
CA THR A 195 2.01 15.74 8.14
C THR A 195 0.97 14.84 7.48
N ALA A 196 -0.23 14.78 8.06
CA ALA A 196 -1.34 14.00 7.52
C ALA A 196 -2.61 14.85 7.43
N THR A 197 -3.25 14.85 6.27
CA THR A 197 -4.59 15.42 6.05
C THR A 197 -5.54 14.30 5.66
N GLY A 198 -6.52 14.03 6.51
CA GLY A 198 -7.29 12.80 6.55
C GLY A 198 -6.90 11.95 7.76
N THR A 199 -7.68 10.91 8.03
CA THR A 199 -7.52 10.10 9.23
C THR A 199 -6.23 9.27 9.18
N VAL A 200 -5.54 9.18 10.31
CA VAL A 200 -4.46 8.21 10.53
C VAL A 200 -5.02 7.09 11.39
N ASP A 201 -5.46 6.02 10.74
CA ASP A 201 -6.06 4.87 11.41
C ASP A 201 -4.99 3.85 11.79
N LEU A 202 -4.80 3.68 13.09
CA LEU A 202 -3.87 2.72 13.70
C LEU A 202 -4.64 1.68 14.54
N SER A 203 -5.94 1.51 14.30
CA SER A 203 -6.80 0.64 15.08
C SER A 203 -6.27 -0.78 15.12
N THR A 204 -6.19 -1.40 16.30
CA THR A 204 -5.69 -2.78 16.48
C THR A 204 -4.24 -3.03 16.03
N ILE A 205 -3.45 -1.99 15.74
CA ILE A 205 -2.03 -2.15 15.40
C ILE A 205 -1.25 -2.75 16.58
N ARG A 206 -0.31 -3.64 16.29
CA ARG A 206 0.65 -4.19 17.27
C ARG A 206 2.04 -3.65 16.97
N VAL A 207 2.73 -3.16 18.01
CA VAL A 207 4.08 -2.59 17.90
C VAL A 207 4.94 -3.18 19.00
N SER A 208 6.09 -3.76 18.65
CA SER A 208 7.02 -4.31 19.65
C SER A 208 7.94 -3.24 20.27
N GLY A 209 8.19 -2.16 19.53
CA GLY A 209 8.94 -0.99 20.00
C GLY A 209 8.02 0.17 20.42
N HIS A 210 8.49 1.38 20.17
CA HIS A 210 7.78 2.61 20.54
C HIS A 210 7.07 3.24 19.34
N LEU A 211 5.89 3.81 19.58
CA LEU A 211 5.26 4.78 18.70
C LEU A 211 5.71 6.20 19.06
N ARG A 212 6.41 6.88 18.14
CA ARG A 212 6.88 8.27 18.31
C ARG A 212 6.33 9.18 17.23
N MET A 213 5.57 10.19 17.62
CA MET A 213 4.93 11.17 16.71
C MET A 213 5.38 12.62 17.01
N THR A 214 6.62 12.81 17.44
CA THR A 214 7.15 14.12 17.83
C THR A 214 6.98 15.14 16.71
N SER A 215 6.35 16.28 16.99
CA SER A 215 6.09 17.34 16.00
C SER A 215 5.23 16.91 14.80
N ALA A 216 4.50 15.79 14.90
CA ALA A 216 3.53 15.41 13.87
C ALA A 216 2.34 16.38 13.84
N ARG A 217 1.81 16.63 12.64
CA ARG A 217 0.63 17.46 12.41
C ARG A 217 -0.43 16.60 11.72
N LEU A 218 -1.47 16.25 12.45
CA LEU A 218 -2.58 15.47 11.95
C LEU A 218 -3.80 16.38 11.86
N ARG A 219 -4.45 16.39 10.70
CA ARG A 219 -5.66 17.17 10.43
C ARG A 219 -6.67 16.24 9.78
N ASP A 220 -7.93 16.41 10.13
CA ASP A 220 -9.00 15.80 9.36
C ASP A 220 -9.03 16.42 7.95
N ALA A 221 -9.56 15.70 6.97
CA ALA A 221 -9.76 16.23 5.62
C ALA A 221 -10.95 17.20 5.55
N ALA A 222 -11.83 17.21 6.56
CA ALA A 222 -12.97 18.12 6.66
C ALA A 222 -12.65 19.50 7.29
N THR A 223 -11.43 19.75 7.77
CA THR A 223 -11.01 21.00 8.46
C THR A 223 -9.67 21.53 7.97
#